data_AF-A0A4S5CFC4-F1
#
_entry.id   AF-A0A4S5CFC4-F1
#
_cell.length_a   1.000
_cell.length_b   1.000
_cell.length_c   1.000
_cell.angle_alpha   90.00
_cell.angle_beta   90.00
_cell.angle_gamma   90.00
#
_symmetry.space_group_name_H-M   'P 1'
#
loop_
_entity.id
_entity.type
_entity.pdbx_description
1 polymer ?
#
loop_
_entity_poly.entity_id
_entity_poly.type
_entity_poly.pdbx_seq_one_letter_code
_entity_poly.pdbx_strand_id
1 'polypeptide(L)'
;MKLACQLNDILPGTGVCALIEGRQIALFRPSAAAEVFAIDNRDPFFAANVLSRGLICEHDGEIWVASPLKKQRFRLSDGHCFDNPAMSVQSYPVEVRDQQVWVAV
;
A
#
# COMPACT_ATOMS: atom_id res chain seq x y z
N MET A 1 15.98 -0.41 6.10
CA MET A 1 15.08 -1.29 5.32
C MET A 1 15.01 -2.66 5.94
N LYS A 2 13.84 -3.30 5.87
CA LYS A 2 13.56 -4.65 6.36
C LYS A 2 12.96 -5.48 5.23
N LEU A 3 13.32 -6.76 5.18
CA LEU A 3 12.72 -7.70 4.25
C LEU A 3 11.26 -7.93 4.63
N ALA A 4 10.34 -7.71 3.69
CA ALA A 4 8.91 -7.90 3.90
C ALA A 4 8.43 -9.26 3.37
N CYS A 5 8.69 -9.55 2.10
CA CYS A 5 8.29 -10.78 1.42
C CYS A 5 9.04 -10.95 0.09
N GLN A 6 8.76 -12.04 -0.64
CA GLN A 6 9.14 -12.16 -2.05
C GLN A 6 8.17 -11.36 -2.92
N LEU A 7 8.64 -10.85 -4.06
CA LEU A 7 7.82 -10.11 -5.03
C LEU A 7 6.66 -10.96 -5.53
N ASN A 8 6.86 -12.27 -5.68
CA ASN A 8 5.85 -13.22 -6.17
C ASN A 8 4.80 -13.59 -5.12
N ASP A 9 5.01 -13.20 -3.85
CA ASP A 9 3.96 -13.29 -2.83
C ASP A 9 2.88 -12.21 -3.03
N ILE A 10 3.21 -11.16 -3.80
CA ILE A 10 2.27 -10.11 -4.20
C ILE A 10 1.87 -10.34 -5.65
N LEU A 11 0.63 -10.82 -5.85
CA LEU A 11 0.09 -11.00 -7.19
C LEU A 11 -0.06 -9.62 -7.88
N PRO A 12 0.22 -9.53 -9.19
CA PRO A 12 -0.03 -8.31 -9.96
C PRO A 12 -1.46 -7.80 -9.81
N GLY A 13 -1.61 -6.49 -9.60
CA GLY A 13 -2.91 -5.83 -9.40
C GLY A 13 -3.52 -6.02 -8.00
N THR A 14 -2.76 -6.55 -7.04
CA THR A 14 -3.27 -6.84 -5.69
C THR A 14 -2.46 -6.15 -4.59
N GLY A 15 -3.04 -6.15 -3.39
CA GLY A 15 -2.37 -5.75 -2.16
C GLY A 15 -2.29 -6.89 -1.15
N VAL A 16 -1.23 -6.89 -0.34
CA VAL A 16 -1.04 -7.82 0.79
C VAL A 16 -0.63 -7.04 2.04
N CYS A 17 -0.85 -7.63 3.22
CA CYS A 17 -0.41 -7.02 4.48
C CYS A 17 0.87 -7.72 4.95
N ALA A 18 1.89 -6.92 5.26
CA ALA A 18 3.10 -7.35 5.94
C ALA A 18 3.11 -6.83 7.38
N LEU A 19 3.59 -7.65 8.32
CA LEU A 19 3.84 -7.22 9.70
C LEU A 19 5.35 -6.99 9.85
N ILE A 20 5.76 -5.72 9.97
CA ILE A 20 7.16 -5.33 10.05
C ILE A 20 7.36 -4.52 11.34
N GLU A 21 8.19 -5.03 12.25
CA GLU A 21 8.46 -4.39 13.55
C GLU A 21 7.18 -4.01 14.34
N GLY A 22 6.16 -4.86 14.26
CA GLY A 22 4.87 -4.64 14.93
C GLY A 22 3.92 -3.68 14.20
N ARG A 23 4.32 -3.11 13.05
CA ARG A 23 3.46 -2.28 12.19
C ARG A 23 2.86 -3.09 11.06
N GLN A 24 1.56 -2.89 10.80
CA GLN A 24 0.88 -3.50 9.65
C GLN A 24 0.97 -2.57 8.46
N ILE A 25 1.69 -3.01 7.43
CA ILE A 25 1.98 -2.24 6.22
C ILE A 25 1.30 -2.94 5.05
N ALA A 26 0.49 -2.20 4.30
CA ALA A 26 -0.11 -2.68 3.07
C ALA A 26 0.87 -2.47 1.91
N LEU A 27 1.27 -3.57 1.29
CA LEU A 27 2.11 -3.59 0.10
C LEU A 27 1.22 -3.76 -1.13
N PHE A 28 1.43 -2.95 -2.16
CA PHE A 28 0.65 -2.99 -3.40
C PHE A 28 1.57 -3.16 -4.59
N ARG A 29 1.21 -4.09 -5.48
CA ARG A 29 1.90 -4.28 -6.76
C ARG A 29 0.92 -3.97 -7.90
N PRO A 30 0.89 -2.74 -8.44
CA PRO A 30 -0.17 -2.34 -9.37
C PRO A 30 -0.19 -3.09 -10.69
N SER A 31 0.96 -3.59 -11.15
CA SER A 31 1.11 -4.26 -12.44
C SER A 31 2.03 -5.48 -12.36
N ALA A 32 2.30 -6.14 -13.49
CA ALA A 32 3.27 -7.23 -13.54
C ALA A 32 4.74 -6.75 -13.36
N ALA A 33 4.99 -5.44 -13.39
CA ALA A 33 6.31 -4.88 -13.12
C ALA A 33 6.77 -5.17 -11.68
N ALA A 34 8.04 -4.92 -11.42
CA ALA A 34 8.66 -5.05 -10.08
C ALA A 34 8.41 -3.82 -9.18
N GLU A 35 7.52 -2.93 -9.57
CA GLU A 35 7.15 -1.76 -8.77
C GLU A 35 6.20 -2.16 -7.64
N VAL A 36 6.53 -1.75 -6.42
CA VAL A 36 5.74 -2.00 -5.22
C VAL A 36 5.66 -0.72 -4.40
N PHE A 37 4.46 -0.42 -3.91
CA PHE A 37 4.20 0.69 -3.01
C PHE A 37 3.85 0.18 -1.62
N ALA A 38 4.13 0.98 -0.59
CA ALA A 38 3.83 0.63 0.79
C ALA A 38 3.18 1.82 1.52
N ILE A 39 2.05 1.57 2.17
CA ILE A 39 1.36 2.51 3.06
C ILE A 39 0.90 1.79 4.32
N ASP A 40 0.48 2.52 5.36
CA ASP A 40 -0.17 1.89 6.52
C ASP A 40 -1.36 1.03 6.07
N ASN A 41 -1.53 -0.15 6.68
CA ASN A 41 -2.68 -0.99 6.39
C ASN A 41 -3.96 -0.51 7.09
N ARG A 42 -3.82 0.36 8.10
CA ARG A 42 -4.94 0.85 8.90
C ARG A 42 -5.64 1.99 8.18
N ASP A 43 -6.91 1.78 7.87
CA ASP A 43 -7.82 2.83 7.43
C ASP A 43 -8.08 3.80 8.59
N PRO A 44 -7.71 5.09 8.48
CA PRO A 44 -7.85 6.07 9.56
C PRO A 44 -9.31 6.46 9.84
N PHE A 45 -10.24 6.28 8.88
CA PHE A 45 -11.66 6.62 9.07
C PHE A 45 -12.38 5.61 9.98
N PHE A 46 -12.02 4.34 9.86
CA PHE A 46 -12.67 3.24 10.58
C PHE A 46 -11.75 2.54 11.58
N ALA A 47 -10.51 3.00 11.69
CA ALA A 47 -9.51 2.47 12.59
C ALA A 47 -9.23 0.97 12.37
N ALA A 48 -9.44 0.46 11.16
CA ALA A 48 -9.44 -0.96 10.81
C ALA A 48 -8.32 -1.31 9.82
N ASN A 49 -7.69 -2.48 9.99
CA ASN A 49 -6.58 -2.93 9.15
C ASN A 49 -7.07 -3.61 7.86
N VAL A 50 -7.47 -2.81 6.87
CA VAL A 50 -8.19 -3.29 5.68
C VAL A 50 -7.68 -2.72 4.36
N LEU A 51 -6.76 -1.76 4.36
CA LEU A 51 -6.36 -1.08 3.13
C LEU A 51 -5.73 -2.02 2.11
N SER A 52 -4.98 -3.04 2.54
CA SER A 52 -4.41 -4.07 1.65
C SER A 52 -5.45 -4.82 0.82
N ARG A 53 -6.74 -4.77 1.20
CA ARG A 53 -7.86 -5.40 0.49
C ARG A 53 -8.64 -4.41 -0.39
N GLY A 54 -8.16 -3.19 -0.50
CA GLY A 54 -8.75 -2.17 -1.35
C GLY A 54 -8.54 -2.46 -2.83
N LEU A 55 -9.31 -1.77 -3.67
CA LEU A 55 -9.17 -1.85 -5.12
C LEU A 55 -8.14 -0.83 -5.59
N ILE A 56 -7.15 -1.29 -6.35
CA ILE A 56 -6.21 -0.39 -7.02
C ILE A 56 -6.93 0.29 -8.19
N CYS A 57 -6.77 1.61 -8.30
CA CYS A 57 -7.32 2.39 -9.40
C CYS A 57 -6.35 3.49 -9.82
N GLU A 58 -6.47 3.94 -11.06
CA GLU A 58 -5.73 5.08 -11.58
C GLU A 58 -6.65 6.30 -11.66
N HIS A 59 -6.13 7.47 -11.27
CA HIS A 59 -6.82 8.75 -11.45
C HIS A 59 -5.77 9.85 -11.64
N ASP A 60 -5.92 10.61 -12.73
CA ASP A 60 -5.03 11.70 -13.14
C ASP A 60 -3.54 11.30 -13.22
N GLY A 61 -3.27 10.07 -13.71
CA GLY A 61 -1.92 9.53 -13.86
C GLY A 61 -1.27 9.04 -12.56
N GLU A 62 -1.98 9.10 -11.45
CA GLU A 62 -1.53 8.60 -10.14
C GLU A 62 -2.24 7.28 -9.81
N ILE A 63 -1.55 6.42 -9.06
CA ILE A 63 -2.10 5.15 -8.59
C ILE A 63 -2.65 5.32 -7.17
N TRP A 64 -3.86 4.83 -6.97
CA TRP A 64 -4.62 4.93 -5.73
C TRP A 64 -5.12 3.57 -5.29
N VAL A 65 -5.43 3.45 -4.02
CA VAL A 65 -6.24 2.37 -3.47
C VAL A 65 -7.54 2.94 -2.90
N ALA A 66 -8.67 2.39 -3.33
CA ALA A 66 -9.98 2.68 -2.75
C ALA A 66 -10.26 1.73 -1.58
N SER A 67 -10.50 2.29 -0.39
CA SER A 67 -10.81 1.53 0.83
C SER A 67 -11.99 0.58 0.61
N PRO A 68 -11.90 -0.68 1.09
CA PRO A 68 -12.99 -1.64 0.94
C PRO A 68 -14.25 -1.21 1.72
N LEU A 69 -14.12 -0.34 2.74
CA LEU A 69 -15.23 0.05 3.61
C LEU A 69 -16.12 1.13 2.98
N LYS A 70 -15.57 2.31 2.70
CA LYS A 70 -16.33 3.46 2.18
C LYS A 70 -15.68 4.14 0.98
N LYS A 71 -14.73 3.46 0.33
CA LYS A 71 -14.16 3.85 -0.97
C LYS A 71 -13.37 5.17 -0.94
N GLN A 72 -12.95 5.62 0.24
CA GLN A 72 -11.95 6.68 0.33
C GLN A 72 -10.69 6.26 -0.41
N ARG A 73 -10.09 7.20 -1.14
CA ARG A 73 -8.94 6.93 -2.01
C ARG A 73 -7.67 7.42 -1.35
N PHE A 74 -6.68 6.54 -1.31
CA PHE A 74 -5.34 6.83 -0.80
C PHE A 74 -4.34 6.65 -1.93
N ARG A 75 -3.55 7.68 -2.21
CA ARG A 75 -2.53 7.62 -3.25
C ARG A 75 -1.39 6.72 -2.78
N LEU A 76 -0.95 5.80 -3.62
CA LEU A 76 0.07 4.81 -3.26
C LEU A 76 1.47 5.41 -3.17
N SER A 77 1.76 6.49 -3.92
CA SER A 77 3.08 7.12 -3.95
C SER A 77 3.44 7.82 -2.64
N ASP A 78 2.46 8.42 -1.94
CA ASP A 78 2.72 9.21 -0.74
C ASP A 78 1.69 9.07 0.40
N GLY A 79 0.67 8.22 0.24
CA GLY A 79 -0.36 7.99 1.25
C GLY A 79 -1.42 9.10 1.34
N HIS A 80 -1.40 10.08 0.43
CA HIS A 80 -2.35 11.18 0.44
C HIS A 80 -3.80 10.69 0.29
N CYS A 81 -4.69 11.13 1.18
CA CYS A 81 -6.12 10.85 1.05
C CYS A 81 -6.81 11.93 0.20
N PHE A 82 -7.38 11.52 -0.94
CA PHE A 82 -8.07 12.42 -1.87
C PHE A 82 -9.27 13.11 -1.22
N ASP A 83 -10.08 12.34 -0.47
CA ASP A 83 -11.37 12.79 0.02
C ASP A 83 -11.25 13.68 1.28
N ASN A 84 -10.19 13.48 2.07
CA ASN A 84 -9.85 14.34 3.20
C ASN A 84 -8.33 14.28 3.50
N PRO A 85 -7.55 15.32 3.17
CA PRO A 85 -6.10 15.33 3.39
C PRO A 85 -5.67 15.11 4.85
N ALA A 86 -6.51 15.48 5.82
CA ALA A 86 -6.23 15.26 7.25
C ALA A 86 -6.27 13.77 7.65
N MET A 87 -6.82 12.91 6.80
CA MET A 87 -6.89 11.46 6.98
C MET A 87 -5.87 10.73 6.08
N SER A 88 -4.80 11.40 5.65
CA SER A 88 -3.71 10.74 4.92
C SER A 88 -3.00 9.71 5.80
N VAL A 89 -2.40 8.71 5.16
CA VAL A 89 -1.68 7.62 5.84
C VAL A 89 -0.18 7.74 5.60
N GLN A 90 0.62 7.10 6.45
CA GLN A 90 2.06 7.03 6.23
C GLN A 90 2.35 6.20 4.98
N SER A 91 3.20 6.70 4.08
CA SER A 91 3.86 5.91 3.06
C SER A 91 5.26 5.51 3.49
N TYR A 92 5.75 4.40 2.94
CA TYR A 92 7.06 3.86 3.25
C TYR A 92 7.87 3.69 1.96
N PRO A 93 9.15 4.11 1.92
CA PRO A 93 10.02 3.80 0.81
C PRO A 93 10.18 2.28 0.64
N VAL A 94 10.04 1.82 -0.60
CA VAL A 94 10.17 0.41 -0.98
C VAL A 94 11.31 0.25 -1.98
N GLU A 95 12.09 -0.81 -1.82
CA GLU A 95 13.09 -1.25 -2.79
C GLU A 95 12.84 -2.71 -3.15
N VAL A 96 12.91 -3.03 -4.43
CA VAL A 96 12.86 -4.42 -4.91
C VAL A 96 14.22 -4.80 -5.46
N ARG A 97 14.87 -5.77 -4.82
CA ARG A 97 16.19 -6.29 -5.21
C ARG A 97 16.17 -7.81 -5.19
N ASP A 98 16.69 -8.45 -6.23
CA ASP A 98 16.73 -9.92 -6.34
C ASP A 98 15.38 -10.61 -6.04
N GLN A 99 14.28 -10.04 -6.56
CA GLN A 99 12.90 -10.48 -6.31
C GLN A 99 12.43 -10.39 -4.85
N GLN A 100 13.14 -9.69 -3.98
CA GLN A 100 12.77 -9.44 -2.59
C GLN A 100 12.24 -8.03 -2.42
N VAL A 101 11.16 -7.87 -1.66
CA VAL A 101 10.57 -6.58 -1.34
C VAL A 101 11.10 -6.10 0.02
N TRP A 102 11.72 -4.93 0.02
CA TRP A 102 12.32 -4.30 1.20
C TRP A 102 11.61 -2.99 1.52
N VAL A 103 11.26 -2.77 2.78
CA VAL A 103 10.52 -1.58 3.23
C VAL A 103 11.34 -0.80 4.25
N ALA A 104 11.42 0.52 4.11
CA ALA A 104 12.03 1.40 5.11
C ALA A 104 10.97 1.81 6.15
N VAL A 105 11.00 1.14 7.31
CA VAL A 105 10.09 1.33 8.45
C VAL A 105 10.77 2.10 9.58
#